data_AF-A0AAU2IUD8-F1
#
_entry.id   AF-A0AAU2IUD8-F1
#
_cell.length_a   1.000
_cell.length_b   1.000
_cell.length_c   1.000
_cell.angle_alpha   90.00
_cell.angle_beta   90.00
_cell.angle_gamma   90.00
#
_symmetry.space_group_name_H-M   'P 1'
#
loop_
_entity.id
_entity.type
_entity.pdbx_description
1 polymer ?
#
loop_
_entity_poly.entity_id
_entity_poly.type
_entity_poly.pdbx_seq_one_letter_code
_entity_poly.pdbx_strand_id
1 'polypeptide(L)'
;MTPAPVRWPDAADPAIRGDLTVAVAYITPAGGAVVTSVSPVGLGDREAGLISFTTSLGFPKKLERILRNPHVSLAYHTREHGFAATNSYVLVQGAASVDLQPSPQRLAQLRQASEPFLGETKRGPIWDWLLREYHQERVFVDVDIRRVAVWPDLTARGTVTVTGADRPEMATGQKPPKNGTDPRVDVSAVARRIGGLPHRVLAYQGADGLPVIVPVAVSGHDDTGLHLDVPPGLLPPGGRRAGLLAHAFQPQCIGLGMRTLTGWLTVTDEGALYAPHTSKGLAAPPYKTLLTVSNGLLAKHGLRRARRDGTAERLRQLAARDPVN
;
A
#
# COMPACT_ATOMS: atom_id res chain seq x y z
N MET A 1 23.26 15.20 -16.11
CA MET A 1 23.23 15.42 -14.65
C MET A 1 21.96 14.79 -14.12
N THR A 2 22.06 13.78 -13.27
CA THR A 2 20.89 13.23 -12.57
C THR A 2 20.38 14.30 -11.60
N PRO A 3 19.07 14.64 -11.59
CA PRO A 3 18.54 15.60 -10.65
C PRO A 3 18.82 15.14 -9.21
N ALA A 4 19.03 16.10 -8.30
CA ALA A 4 19.25 15.81 -6.89
C ALA A 4 18.04 15.04 -6.30
N PRO A 5 18.28 14.09 -5.38
CA PRO A 5 17.21 13.32 -4.77
C PRO A 5 16.24 14.21 -3.99
N VAL A 6 14.93 13.89 -4.06
CA VAL A 6 13.91 14.61 -3.30
C VAL A 6 13.95 14.15 -1.84
N ARG A 7 14.37 15.05 -0.96
CA ARG A 7 14.33 14.83 0.49
C ARG A 7 12.96 15.21 1.01
N TRP A 8 12.36 14.36 1.84
CA TRP A 8 11.09 14.71 2.49
C TRP A 8 11.29 15.84 3.52
N PRO A 9 10.26 16.67 3.78
CA PRO A 9 10.35 17.76 4.75
C PRO A 9 10.31 17.25 6.21
N ASP A 10 10.73 18.09 7.16
CA ASP A 10 10.76 17.72 8.59
C ASP A 10 9.38 17.32 9.11
N ALA A 11 8.32 17.98 8.62
CA ALA A 11 6.94 17.68 8.97
C ALA A 11 6.51 16.23 8.61
N ALA A 12 7.16 15.61 7.61
CA ALA A 12 6.88 14.24 7.21
C ALA A 12 7.71 13.20 7.97
N ASP A 13 8.85 13.59 8.55
CA ASP A 13 9.84 12.66 9.10
C ASP A 13 9.28 11.79 10.24
N PRO A 14 8.52 12.32 11.24
CA PRO A 14 8.01 11.48 12.31
C PRO A 14 7.00 10.44 11.82
N ALA A 15 6.18 10.77 10.81
CA ALA A 15 5.25 9.81 10.21
C ALA A 15 6.01 8.73 9.40
N ILE A 16 6.96 9.15 8.57
CA ILE A 16 7.76 8.23 7.74
C ILE A 16 8.54 7.23 8.60
N ARG A 17 9.11 7.69 9.70
CA ARG A 17 9.90 6.85 10.61
C ARG A 17 9.06 6.09 11.63
N GLY A 18 7.91 6.64 12.03
CA GLY A 18 7.16 6.19 13.19
C GLY A 18 5.92 5.37 12.89
N ASP A 19 5.38 5.35 11.67
CA ASP A 19 4.20 4.54 11.37
C ASP A 19 4.52 3.05 11.27
N LEU A 20 3.75 2.24 12.00
CA LEU A 20 3.86 0.78 11.96
C LEU A 20 3.36 0.19 10.63
N THR A 21 2.23 0.71 10.16
CA THR A 21 1.54 0.27 8.95
C THR A 21 1.23 1.47 8.08
N VAL A 22 1.28 1.31 6.77
CA VAL A 22 0.89 2.34 5.80
C VAL A 22 0.11 1.70 4.66
N ALA A 23 -0.61 2.52 3.90
CA ALA A 23 -1.22 2.05 2.66
C ALA A 23 -0.23 2.23 1.51
N VAL A 24 -0.03 1.20 0.68
CA VAL A 24 0.69 1.30 -0.59
C VAL A 24 -0.26 1.08 -1.75
N ALA A 25 -0.15 1.93 -2.77
CA ALA A 25 -0.89 1.81 -4.02
C ALA A 25 0.04 1.60 -5.21
N TYR A 26 -0.45 0.83 -6.18
CA TYR A 26 0.21 0.57 -7.46
C TYR A 26 -0.83 0.44 -8.58
N ILE A 27 -0.43 0.75 -9.81
CA ILE A 27 -1.32 0.85 -10.96
C ILE A 27 -1.63 -0.53 -11.56
N THR A 28 -2.86 -0.69 -12.03
CA THR A 28 -3.32 -1.85 -12.79
C THR A 28 -3.20 -1.60 -14.28
N PRO A 29 -3.06 -2.63 -15.13
CA PRO A 29 -3.00 -2.45 -16.58
C PRO A 29 -4.20 -1.72 -17.20
N ALA A 30 -5.34 -1.67 -16.50
CA ALA A 30 -6.55 -0.98 -16.95
C ALA A 30 -6.64 0.48 -16.49
N GLY A 31 -5.59 1.05 -15.88
CA GLY A 31 -5.58 2.44 -15.39
C GLY A 31 -6.30 2.66 -14.05
N GLY A 32 -6.65 1.60 -13.33
CA GLY A 32 -7.07 1.69 -11.92
C GLY A 32 -5.90 1.53 -10.95
N ALA A 33 -6.14 1.75 -9.66
CA ALA A 33 -5.15 1.48 -8.61
C ALA A 33 -5.59 0.29 -7.73
N VAL A 34 -4.62 -0.46 -7.21
CA VAL A 34 -4.84 -1.37 -6.06
C VAL A 34 -4.13 -0.80 -4.87
N VAL A 35 -4.83 -0.77 -3.72
CA VAL A 35 -4.28 -0.31 -2.44
C VAL A 35 -4.31 -1.44 -1.40
N THR A 36 -3.21 -1.60 -0.67
CA THR A 36 -3.03 -2.64 0.36
C THR A 36 -2.18 -2.11 1.50
N SER A 37 -2.26 -2.70 2.69
CA SER A 37 -1.41 -2.31 3.81
C SER A 37 -0.04 -3.00 3.73
N VAL A 38 1.00 -2.26 4.12
CA VAL A 38 2.37 -2.75 4.30
C VAL A 38 2.98 -2.15 5.55
N SER A 39 4.06 -2.74 6.04
CA SER A 39 4.87 -2.18 7.12
C SER A 39 6.20 -1.70 6.54
N PRO A 40 6.46 -0.38 6.48
CA PRO A 40 7.69 0.19 5.93
C PRO A 40 8.78 0.37 7.02
N VAL A 41 8.57 -0.22 8.20
CA VAL A 41 9.31 0.08 9.43
C VAL A 41 10.82 0.07 9.25
N GLY A 42 11.45 1.19 9.59
CA GLY A 42 12.90 1.32 9.56
C GLY A 42 13.53 1.44 8.18
N LEU A 43 12.74 1.65 7.12
CA LEU A 43 13.21 1.64 5.73
C LEU A 43 13.02 3.00 5.05
N GLY A 44 13.75 4.01 5.50
CA GLY A 44 13.79 5.32 4.85
C GLY A 44 15.17 5.95 4.94
N ASP A 45 15.69 6.40 3.80
CA ASP A 45 16.88 7.22 3.69
C ASP A 45 16.51 8.59 3.13
N ARG A 46 16.54 9.59 4.03
CA ARG A 46 16.12 10.96 3.72
C ARG A 46 17.07 11.64 2.76
N GLU A 47 18.36 11.37 2.92
CA GLU A 47 19.42 12.02 2.15
C GLU A 47 19.45 11.48 0.73
N ALA A 48 19.19 10.17 0.57
CA ALA A 48 19.05 9.51 -0.71
C ALA A 48 17.67 9.71 -1.37
N GLY A 49 16.68 10.26 -0.65
CA GLY A 49 15.31 10.42 -1.16
C GLY A 49 14.64 9.08 -1.44
N LEU A 50 14.85 8.11 -0.55
CA LEU A 50 14.44 6.72 -0.73
C LEU A 50 13.54 6.26 0.43
N ILE A 51 12.43 5.60 0.09
CA ILE A 51 11.61 4.86 1.05
C ILE A 51 11.45 3.44 0.55
N SER A 52 11.56 2.47 1.45
CA SER A 52 11.37 1.08 1.09
C SER A 52 10.28 0.43 1.92
N PHE A 53 9.72 -0.64 1.38
CA PHE A 53 8.93 -1.59 2.14
C PHE A 53 9.27 -3.00 1.69
N THR A 54 8.98 -3.98 2.54
CA THR A 54 9.19 -5.38 2.17
C THR A 54 7.90 -6.07 1.75
N THR A 55 8.05 -7.04 0.86
CA THR A 55 6.98 -7.95 0.49
C THR A 55 7.54 -9.36 0.30
N SER A 56 6.65 -10.31 0.01
CA SER A 56 7.03 -11.71 -0.20
C SER A 56 6.76 -12.11 -1.64
N LEU A 57 7.61 -13.00 -2.17
CA LEU A 57 7.39 -13.71 -3.44
C LEU A 57 6.03 -14.45 -3.49
N GLY A 58 5.41 -14.73 -2.34
CA GLY A 58 4.05 -15.31 -2.25
C GLY A 58 2.93 -14.39 -2.77
N PHE A 59 3.22 -13.13 -3.12
CA PHE A 59 2.26 -12.17 -3.67
C PHE A 59 2.66 -11.68 -5.08
N PRO A 60 2.80 -12.58 -6.07
CA PRO A 60 3.46 -12.28 -7.33
C PRO A 60 2.75 -11.20 -8.15
N LYS A 61 1.42 -11.13 -8.10
CA LYS A 61 0.64 -10.12 -8.85
C LYS A 61 0.99 -8.68 -8.46
N LYS A 62 1.38 -8.42 -7.21
CA LYS A 62 1.83 -7.09 -6.76
C LYS A 62 3.16 -6.76 -7.44
N LEU A 63 4.13 -7.66 -7.33
CA LEU A 63 5.46 -7.49 -7.92
C LEU A 63 5.41 -7.39 -9.45
N GLU A 64 4.64 -8.25 -10.12
CA GLU A 64 4.46 -8.20 -11.58
C GLU A 64 3.89 -6.86 -12.04
N ARG A 65 2.95 -6.26 -11.30
CA ARG A 65 2.38 -4.96 -11.65
C ARG A 65 3.36 -3.82 -11.43
N ILE A 66 4.08 -3.83 -10.31
CA ILE A 66 5.12 -2.83 -10.00
C ILE A 66 6.26 -2.89 -11.02
N LEU A 67 6.71 -4.09 -11.40
CA LEU A 67 7.75 -4.26 -12.41
C LEU A 67 7.32 -3.80 -13.81
N ARG A 68 6.02 -3.88 -14.13
CA ARG A 68 5.48 -3.38 -15.42
C ARG A 68 5.19 -1.88 -15.41
N ASN A 69 4.85 -1.34 -14.25
CA ASN A 69 4.61 0.08 -14.06
C ASN A 69 5.14 0.46 -12.66
N PRO A 70 6.32 1.10 -12.59
CA PRO A 70 6.98 1.38 -11.33
C PRO A 70 6.31 2.50 -10.53
N HIS A 71 5.26 3.16 -11.04
CA HIS A 71 4.58 4.20 -10.30
C HIS A 71 3.83 3.64 -9.07
N VAL A 72 4.29 4.06 -7.90
CA VAL A 72 3.74 3.66 -6.61
C VAL A 72 3.51 4.85 -5.69
N SER A 73 2.76 4.62 -4.63
CA SER A 73 2.52 5.64 -3.59
C SER A 73 2.37 5.00 -2.23
N LEU A 74 2.81 5.70 -1.19
CA LEU A 74 2.65 5.31 0.20
C LEU A 74 1.91 6.41 0.95
N ALA A 75 0.86 6.05 1.67
CA ALA A 75 0.11 6.94 2.56
C ALA A 75 0.32 6.55 4.02
N TYR A 76 1.04 7.42 4.72
CA TYR A 76 1.29 7.38 6.15
C TYR A 76 0.11 8.01 6.89
N HIS A 77 -0.86 7.16 7.18
CA HIS A 77 -2.19 7.57 7.63
C HIS A 77 -2.62 6.90 8.94
N THR A 78 -1.81 5.99 9.48
CA THR A 78 -2.15 5.27 10.71
C THR A 78 -1.12 5.61 11.78
N ARG A 79 -1.58 6.27 12.85
CA ARG A 79 -0.73 6.56 14.03
C ARG A 79 -0.80 5.46 15.08
N GLU A 80 -1.88 4.68 15.06
CA GLU A 80 -2.08 3.59 16.01
C GLU A 80 -0.90 2.63 16.02
N HIS A 81 -0.44 2.33 17.24
CA HIS A 81 0.62 1.35 17.51
C HIS A 81 1.98 1.63 16.86
N GLY A 82 2.14 2.80 16.23
CA GLY A 82 3.42 3.35 15.82
C GLY A 82 4.05 4.23 16.91
N PHE A 83 5.14 4.89 16.55
CA PHE A 83 5.85 5.88 17.37
C PHE A 83 5.62 7.32 16.88
N ALA A 84 4.92 7.51 15.76
CA ALA A 84 4.60 8.83 15.24
C ALA A 84 3.54 9.52 16.11
N ALA A 85 3.86 10.70 16.64
CA ALA A 85 2.95 11.50 17.48
C ALA A 85 2.25 12.65 16.73
N THR A 86 2.47 12.79 15.42
CA THR A 86 1.89 13.88 14.61
C THR A 86 0.51 13.51 14.07
N ASN A 87 -0.33 14.51 13.78
CA ASN A 87 -1.60 14.33 13.09
C ASN A 87 -1.48 14.54 11.56
N SER A 88 -0.29 14.68 11.01
CA SER A 88 -0.11 15.04 9.60
C SER A 88 -0.37 13.85 8.69
N TYR A 89 -1.27 13.93 7.70
CA TYR A 89 -1.33 12.93 6.64
C TYR A 89 -0.18 13.14 5.65
N VAL A 90 0.61 12.10 5.38
CA VAL A 90 1.73 12.17 4.43
C VAL A 90 1.52 11.19 3.27
N LEU A 91 1.52 11.72 2.05
CA LEU A 91 1.50 10.97 0.81
C LEU A 91 2.86 11.07 0.12
N VAL A 92 3.54 9.95 -0.04
CA VAL A 92 4.78 9.83 -0.81
C VAL A 92 4.48 9.17 -2.14
N GLN A 93 4.97 9.74 -3.24
CA GLN A 93 4.79 9.22 -4.59
C GLN A 93 6.15 9.12 -5.28
N GLY A 94 6.37 8.03 -6.02
CA GLY A 94 7.66 7.77 -6.60
C GLY A 94 7.69 6.61 -7.60
N ALA A 95 8.89 6.31 -8.08
CA ALA A 95 9.16 5.17 -8.92
C ALA A 95 9.76 4.04 -8.08
N ALA A 96 9.19 2.85 -8.19
CA ALA A 96 9.65 1.66 -7.50
C ALA A 96 10.67 0.88 -8.32
N SER A 97 11.76 0.48 -7.69
CA SER A 97 12.62 -0.62 -8.09
C SER A 97 12.42 -1.81 -7.14
N VAL A 98 12.72 -3.02 -7.62
CA VAL A 98 12.46 -4.25 -6.87
C VAL A 98 13.75 -5.06 -6.75
N ASP A 99 14.24 -5.18 -5.53
CA ASP A 99 15.36 -6.05 -5.18
C ASP A 99 14.82 -7.42 -4.74
N LEU A 100 14.89 -8.37 -5.67
CA LEU A 100 14.43 -9.75 -5.49
C LEU A 100 15.40 -10.62 -4.69
N GLN A 101 16.65 -10.17 -4.49
CA GLN A 101 17.72 -10.96 -3.85
C GLN A 101 18.54 -10.06 -2.92
N PRO A 102 17.92 -9.53 -1.84
CA PRO A 102 18.61 -8.61 -0.96
C PRO A 102 19.80 -9.26 -0.26
N SER A 103 20.83 -8.47 -0.02
CA SER A 103 22.02 -8.93 0.69
C SER A 103 21.70 -9.37 2.13
N PRO A 104 22.45 -10.33 2.70
CA PRO A 104 22.30 -10.72 4.09
C PRO A 104 22.39 -9.54 5.08
N GLN A 105 23.23 -8.56 4.78
CA GLN A 105 23.43 -7.34 5.56
C GLN A 105 22.16 -6.48 5.57
N ARG A 106 21.53 -6.28 4.40
CA ARG A 106 20.28 -5.53 4.27
C ARG A 106 19.13 -6.19 5.02
N LEU A 107 19.05 -7.51 4.98
CA LEU A 107 18.09 -8.28 5.78
C LEU A 107 18.34 -8.16 7.28
N ALA A 108 19.61 -8.07 7.71
CA ALA A 108 19.95 -7.86 9.12
C ALA A 108 19.55 -6.46 9.62
N GLN A 109 19.80 -5.43 8.81
CA GLN A 109 19.38 -4.05 9.09
C GLN A 109 17.85 -3.94 9.23
N LEU A 110 17.10 -4.56 8.30
CA LEU A 110 15.65 -4.62 8.41
C LEU A 110 15.20 -5.25 9.73
N ARG A 111 15.79 -6.39 10.12
CA ARG A 111 15.42 -7.05 11.38
C ARG A 111 15.62 -6.11 12.57
N GLN A 112 16.80 -5.50 12.67
CA GLN A 112 17.14 -4.57 13.74
C GLN A 112 16.18 -3.37 13.78
N ALA A 113 15.86 -2.79 12.62
CA ALA A 113 14.99 -1.63 12.54
C ALA A 113 13.50 -1.96 12.78
N SER A 114 13.08 -3.20 12.49
CA SER A 114 11.71 -3.66 12.71
C SER A 114 11.40 -4.13 14.14
N GLU A 115 12.43 -4.49 14.91
CA GLU A 115 12.29 -5.08 16.25
C GLU A 115 11.56 -4.17 17.26
N PRO A 116 11.81 -2.84 17.31
CA PRO A 116 11.02 -1.93 18.16
C PRO A 116 9.52 -1.96 17.85
N PHE A 117 9.16 -2.20 16.59
CA PHE A 117 7.78 -2.17 16.11
C PHE A 117 7.07 -3.52 16.27
N LEU A 118 7.76 -4.61 15.91
CA LEU A 118 7.18 -5.95 15.80
C LEU A 118 7.53 -6.83 17.01
N GLY A 119 8.34 -6.32 17.94
CA GLY A 119 8.91 -7.04 19.06
C GLY A 119 9.97 -8.06 18.65
N GLU A 120 10.57 -8.70 19.65
CA GLU A 120 11.68 -9.63 19.43
C GLU A 120 11.32 -10.79 18.50
N THR A 121 12.25 -11.12 17.61
CA THR A 121 12.12 -12.26 16.71
C THR A 121 12.35 -13.56 17.47
N LYS A 122 11.45 -14.54 17.32
CA LYS A 122 11.65 -15.87 17.92
C LYS A 122 12.86 -16.56 17.30
N ARG A 123 13.76 -17.08 18.14
CA ARG A 123 14.99 -17.78 17.74
C ARG A 123 15.02 -19.21 18.28
N GLY A 124 15.89 -20.03 17.70
CA GLY A 124 16.14 -21.41 18.10
C GLY A 124 15.84 -22.39 16.97
N PRO A 125 16.39 -23.62 16.99
CA PRO A 125 16.45 -24.50 15.81
C PRO A 125 15.11 -24.71 15.10
N ILE A 126 14.01 -24.85 15.85
CA ILE A 126 12.65 -25.03 15.32
C ILE A 126 12.14 -23.74 14.67
N TRP A 127 12.31 -22.59 15.33
CA TRP A 127 11.86 -21.29 14.83
C TRP A 127 12.70 -20.82 13.65
N ASP A 128 14.01 -21.02 13.69
CA ASP A 128 14.94 -20.68 12.62
C ASP A 128 14.64 -21.51 11.37
N TRP A 129 14.35 -22.81 11.53
CA TRP A 129 13.90 -23.65 10.42
C TRP A 129 12.55 -23.20 9.85
N LEU A 130 11.58 -22.91 10.72
CA LEU A 130 10.20 -22.56 10.32
C LEU A 130 10.13 -21.20 9.62
N LEU A 131 10.89 -20.21 10.10
CA LEU A 131 10.86 -18.84 9.63
C LEU A 131 11.94 -18.52 8.59
N ARG A 132 12.79 -19.49 8.25
CA ARG A 132 13.90 -19.32 7.29
C ARG A 132 13.46 -18.57 6.03
N GLU A 133 12.48 -19.09 5.30
CA GLU A 133 11.99 -18.49 4.05
C GLU A 133 11.21 -17.19 4.32
N TYR A 134 10.55 -17.08 5.46
CA TYR A 134 9.86 -15.84 5.84
C TYR A 134 10.86 -14.69 6.07
N HIS A 135 12.05 -14.96 6.60
CA HIS A 135 13.08 -13.94 6.81
C HIS A 135 14.03 -13.78 5.64
N GLN A 136 14.34 -14.85 4.89
CA GLN A 136 15.34 -14.83 3.83
C GLN A 136 14.77 -14.52 2.44
N GLU A 137 13.50 -14.84 2.17
CA GLU A 137 12.88 -14.64 0.85
C GLU A 137 12.00 -13.37 0.84
N ARG A 138 12.51 -12.32 1.51
CA ARG A 138 11.94 -10.98 1.47
C ARG A 138 12.42 -10.28 0.21
N VAL A 139 11.48 -9.62 -0.44
CA VAL A 139 11.74 -8.73 -1.57
C VAL A 139 11.63 -7.31 -1.06
N PHE A 140 12.62 -6.47 -1.40
CA PHE A 140 12.55 -5.04 -1.13
C PHE A 140 11.94 -4.34 -2.33
N VAL A 141 11.04 -3.41 -2.05
CA VAL A 141 10.56 -2.46 -3.04
C VAL A 141 11.04 -1.10 -2.58
N ASP A 142 11.96 -0.54 -3.36
CA ASP A 142 12.64 0.72 -3.12
C ASP A 142 11.98 1.81 -3.95
N VAL A 143 11.57 2.89 -3.33
CA VAL A 143 10.81 3.97 -3.96
C VAL A 143 11.64 5.24 -3.99
N ASP A 144 12.12 5.56 -5.18
CA ASP A 144 12.76 6.84 -5.47
C ASP A 144 11.69 7.94 -5.45
N ILE A 145 11.79 8.83 -4.47
CA ILE A 145 10.76 9.84 -4.21
C ILE A 145 10.74 10.87 -5.34
N ARG A 146 9.54 11.09 -5.89
CA ARG A 146 9.26 12.20 -6.82
C ARG A 146 8.55 13.36 -6.15
N ARG A 147 7.62 13.06 -5.23
CA ARG A 147 6.82 14.06 -4.52
C ARG A 147 6.45 13.55 -3.13
N VAL A 148 6.47 14.46 -2.16
CA VAL A 148 5.89 14.29 -0.83
C VAL A 148 4.86 15.38 -0.59
N ALA A 149 3.62 15.00 -0.33
CA ALA A 149 2.56 15.91 0.04
C ALA A 149 2.18 15.69 1.51
N VAL A 150 2.10 16.79 2.27
CA VAL A 150 1.83 16.78 3.71
C VAL A 150 0.61 17.65 4.00
N TRP A 151 -0.40 17.06 4.62
CA TRP A 151 -1.52 17.77 5.19
C TRP A 151 -1.35 17.81 6.72
N PRO A 152 -1.85 18.86 7.40
CA PRO A 152 -1.75 18.96 8.85
C PRO A 152 -2.64 17.98 9.61
N ASP A 153 -3.60 17.35 8.94
CA ASP A 153 -4.63 16.48 9.53
C ASP A 153 -4.70 15.10 8.83
N LEU A 154 -5.01 14.04 9.60
CA LEU A 154 -5.05 12.65 9.14
C LEU A 154 -6.17 12.38 8.13
N THR A 155 -7.22 13.20 8.14
CA THR A 155 -8.29 13.16 7.14
C THR A 155 -7.93 13.96 5.90
N ALA A 156 -6.68 14.41 5.75
CA ALA A 156 -6.18 15.22 4.64
C ALA A 156 -6.95 16.54 4.46
N ARG A 157 -7.36 17.16 5.57
CA ARG A 157 -7.92 18.52 5.62
C ARG A 157 -6.83 19.55 5.87
N GLY A 158 -7.13 20.80 5.52
CA GLY A 158 -6.20 21.93 5.64
C GLY A 158 -5.28 22.09 4.43
N THR A 159 -4.43 23.11 4.48
CA THR A 159 -3.50 23.45 3.38
C THR A 159 -2.43 22.38 3.22
N VAL A 160 -2.30 21.85 2.01
CA VAL A 160 -1.25 20.89 1.66
C VAL A 160 0.05 21.60 1.35
N THR A 161 1.15 21.08 1.88
CA THR A 161 2.50 21.47 1.48
C THR A 161 3.11 20.36 0.64
N VAL A 162 3.74 20.72 -0.48
CA VAL A 162 4.33 19.77 -1.42
C VAL A 162 5.84 20.01 -1.54
N THR A 163 6.61 18.94 -1.48
CA THR A 163 8.07 18.93 -1.73
C THR A 163 8.38 18.00 -2.89
N GLY A 164 9.22 18.43 -3.83
CA GLY A 164 9.53 17.70 -5.06
C GLY A 164 8.73 18.22 -6.25
N ALA A 165 8.27 17.33 -7.14
CA ALA A 165 7.45 17.71 -8.29
C ALA A 165 6.10 18.30 -7.84
N ASP A 166 5.54 19.24 -8.62
CA ASP A 166 4.23 19.86 -8.34
C ASP A 166 3.09 18.85 -8.44
N ARG A 167 1.99 19.09 -7.71
CA ARG A 167 0.77 18.28 -7.81
C ARG A 167 0.11 18.53 -9.17
N PRO A 168 -0.20 17.49 -9.97
CA PRO A 168 -0.87 17.69 -11.24
C PRO A 168 -2.31 18.19 -11.01
N GLU A 169 -2.91 18.70 -12.08
CA GLU A 169 -4.35 18.91 -12.13
C GLU A 169 -5.11 17.60 -11.91
N MET A 170 -6.40 17.75 -11.60
CA MET A 170 -7.30 16.63 -11.39
C MET A 170 -7.43 15.77 -12.66
N ALA A 171 -7.23 14.46 -12.50
CA ALA A 171 -7.32 13.52 -13.61
C ALA A 171 -8.71 13.50 -14.24
N THR A 172 -8.78 13.59 -15.56
CA THR A 172 -10.02 13.49 -16.32
C THR A 172 -10.69 12.12 -16.12
N GLY A 173 -12.01 12.06 -16.38
CA GLY A 173 -12.76 10.80 -16.33
C GLY A 173 -12.22 9.74 -17.29
N GLN A 174 -12.38 8.47 -16.91
CA GLN A 174 -12.03 7.31 -17.72
C GLN A 174 -13.27 6.78 -18.45
N LYS A 175 -13.04 6.10 -19.58
CA LYS A 175 -14.10 5.32 -20.22
C LYS A 175 -14.54 4.16 -19.32
N PRO A 176 -15.86 3.92 -19.19
CA PRO A 176 -16.40 2.76 -18.49
C PRO A 176 -15.79 1.45 -18.97
N PRO A 177 -15.59 0.45 -18.09
CA PRO A 177 -15.21 -0.89 -18.52
C PRO A 177 -16.36 -1.55 -19.30
N LYS A 178 -16.01 -2.51 -20.19
CA LYS A 178 -16.98 -3.24 -21.02
C LYS A 178 -18.10 -3.91 -20.22
N ASN A 179 -17.81 -4.36 -19.00
CA ASN A 179 -18.76 -5.10 -18.16
C ASN A 179 -19.52 -4.17 -17.20
N GLY A 180 -19.74 -2.91 -17.57
CA GLY A 180 -20.47 -1.94 -16.75
C GLY A 180 -19.73 -1.45 -15.51
N THR A 181 -20.29 -0.40 -14.90
CA THR A 181 -19.76 0.32 -13.73
C THR A 181 -20.43 -0.07 -12.42
N ASP A 182 -21.46 -0.90 -12.48
CA ASP A 182 -22.25 -1.29 -11.31
C ASP A 182 -21.47 -2.26 -10.41
N PRO A 183 -21.83 -2.35 -9.11
CA PRO A 183 -21.24 -3.30 -8.20
C PRO A 183 -21.33 -4.73 -8.73
N ARG A 184 -20.29 -5.52 -8.49
CA ARG A 184 -20.22 -6.95 -8.86
C ARG A 184 -20.08 -7.86 -7.66
N VAL A 185 -20.19 -7.27 -6.48
CA VAL A 185 -20.22 -7.94 -5.19
C VAL A 185 -21.36 -7.35 -4.37
N ASP A 186 -21.86 -8.13 -3.42
CA ASP A 186 -22.86 -7.67 -2.47
C ASP A 186 -22.32 -6.48 -1.65
N VAL A 187 -22.88 -5.29 -1.90
CA VAL A 187 -22.46 -4.03 -1.29
C VAL A 187 -22.73 -4.03 0.21
N SER A 188 -23.92 -4.48 0.63
CA SER A 188 -24.32 -4.59 2.03
C SER A 188 -23.40 -5.51 2.83
N ALA A 189 -23.01 -6.65 2.26
CA ALA A 189 -22.04 -7.56 2.87
C ALA A 189 -20.64 -6.95 2.93
N VAL A 190 -20.23 -6.16 1.92
CA VAL A 190 -18.96 -5.42 1.94
C VAL A 190 -18.97 -4.35 3.03
N ALA A 191 -20.01 -3.50 3.07
CA ALA A 191 -20.18 -2.44 4.04
C ALA A 191 -20.08 -2.96 5.48
N ARG A 192 -20.78 -4.07 5.78
CA ARG A 192 -20.71 -4.74 7.09
C ARG A 192 -19.29 -5.20 7.45
N ARG A 193 -18.56 -5.78 6.49
CA ARG A 193 -17.21 -6.31 6.71
C ARG A 193 -16.16 -5.21 6.90
N ILE A 194 -16.34 -4.05 6.28
CA ILE A 194 -15.43 -2.91 6.44
C ILE A 194 -15.84 -1.98 7.59
N GLY A 195 -17.07 -2.10 8.09
CA GLY A 195 -17.61 -1.28 9.18
C GLY A 195 -16.77 -1.31 10.45
N GLY A 196 -16.21 -2.49 10.79
CA GLY A 196 -15.31 -2.65 11.95
C GLY A 196 -13.82 -2.33 11.68
N LEU A 197 -13.47 -1.89 10.46
CA LEU A 197 -12.09 -1.56 10.09
C LEU A 197 -11.97 -0.02 10.01
N PRO A 198 -11.30 0.64 10.97
CA PRO A 198 -11.33 2.09 11.12
C PRO A 198 -10.50 2.81 10.06
N HIS A 199 -9.37 2.22 9.63
CA HIS A 199 -8.48 2.86 8.67
C HIS A 199 -8.96 2.60 7.25
N ARG A 200 -9.41 3.66 6.56
CA ARG A 200 -10.00 3.56 5.23
C ARG A 200 -9.37 4.57 4.28
N VAL A 201 -8.90 4.06 3.15
CA VAL A 201 -8.32 4.89 2.09
C VAL A 201 -8.82 4.43 0.73
N LEU A 202 -8.96 5.39 -0.17
CA LEU A 202 -9.23 5.16 -1.59
C LEU A 202 -7.98 5.49 -2.39
N ALA A 203 -7.71 4.71 -3.44
CA ALA A 203 -6.65 4.98 -4.38
C ALA A 203 -7.17 5.05 -5.81
N TYR A 204 -6.65 5.99 -6.59
CA TYR A 204 -6.92 6.13 -8.03
C TYR A 204 -5.65 6.54 -8.77
N GLN A 205 -5.67 6.52 -10.10
CA GLN A 205 -4.54 7.00 -10.91
C GLN A 205 -4.65 8.52 -11.13
N GLY A 206 -3.62 9.27 -10.74
CA GLY A 206 -3.48 10.70 -11.01
C GLY A 206 -3.21 11.01 -12.49
N ALA A 207 -3.28 12.28 -12.87
CA ALA A 207 -3.09 12.71 -14.26
C ALA A 207 -1.65 12.49 -14.75
N ASP A 208 -0.68 12.50 -13.83
CA ASP A 208 0.73 12.17 -14.05
C ASP A 208 1.01 10.65 -14.04
N GLY A 209 -0.04 9.83 -13.94
CA GLY A 209 0.05 8.37 -13.91
C GLY A 209 0.51 7.79 -12.59
N LEU A 210 0.84 8.60 -11.58
CA LEU A 210 1.15 8.14 -10.22
C LEU A 210 -0.15 7.79 -9.49
N PRO A 211 -0.20 6.73 -8.66
CA PRO A 211 -1.35 6.53 -7.79
C PRO A 211 -1.51 7.73 -6.84
N VAL A 212 -2.75 8.06 -6.49
CA VAL A 212 -3.08 9.00 -5.43
C VAL A 212 -3.87 8.22 -4.40
N ILE A 213 -3.50 8.34 -3.12
CA ILE A 213 -4.22 7.73 -2.01
C ILE A 213 -4.82 8.87 -1.19
N VAL A 214 -6.08 8.72 -0.79
CA VAL A 214 -6.79 9.71 0.03
C VAL A 214 -7.57 8.99 1.15
N PRO A 215 -7.67 9.57 2.35
CA PRO A 215 -8.54 9.04 3.40
C PRO A 215 -10.00 9.21 3.00
N VAL A 216 -10.84 8.23 3.35
CA VAL A 216 -12.28 8.26 3.05
C VAL A 216 -13.10 7.77 4.23
N ALA A 217 -14.25 8.41 4.47
CA ALA A 217 -15.29 7.86 5.32
C ALA A 217 -16.38 7.21 4.45
N VAL A 218 -17.02 6.18 4.97
CA VAL A 218 -18.20 5.56 4.33
C VAL A 218 -19.41 6.09 5.07
N SER A 219 -20.17 6.98 4.45
CA SER A 219 -21.34 7.65 5.04
C SER A 219 -22.61 6.80 4.92
N GLY A 220 -22.66 5.90 3.95
CA GLY A 220 -23.80 5.03 3.69
C GLY A 220 -23.52 4.04 2.57
N HIS A 221 -24.52 3.24 2.22
CA HIS A 221 -24.49 2.36 1.06
C HIS A 221 -25.90 2.07 0.58
N ASP A 222 -26.02 1.75 -0.70
CA ASP A 222 -27.21 1.19 -1.34
C ASP A 222 -26.79 0.13 -2.36
N ASP A 223 -27.73 -0.34 -3.17
CA ASP A 223 -27.47 -1.37 -4.19
C ASP A 223 -26.54 -0.89 -5.31
N THR A 224 -26.32 0.42 -5.45
CA THR A 224 -25.44 1.04 -6.46
C THR A 224 -24.00 1.23 -5.97
N GLY A 225 -23.76 1.24 -4.65
CA GLY A 225 -22.41 1.30 -4.11
C GLY A 225 -22.29 1.86 -2.70
N LEU A 226 -21.04 2.14 -2.32
CA LEU A 226 -20.68 2.81 -1.07
C LEU A 226 -20.68 4.32 -1.29
N HIS A 227 -21.41 5.06 -0.45
CA HIS A 227 -21.34 6.52 -0.41
C HIS A 227 -20.12 6.94 0.38
N LEU A 228 -19.26 7.75 -0.23
CA LEU A 228 -17.99 8.17 0.33
C LEU A 228 -18.03 9.65 0.70
N ASP A 229 -17.60 9.97 1.92
CA ASP A 229 -17.26 11.33 2.35
C ASP A 229 -15.73 11.51 2.29
N VAL A 230 -15.31 12.51 1.53
CA VAL A 230 -13.91 12.86 1.28
C VAL A 230 -13.78 14.38 1.27
N PRO A 231 -12.72 14.95 1.86
CA PRO A 231 -12.51 16.39 1.79
C PRO A 231 -12.58 16.95 0.35
N PRO A 232 -13.15 18.15 0.17
CA PRO A 232 -13.20 18.80 -1.14
C PRO A 232 -11.82 18.93 -1.79
N GLY A 233 -11.74 18.78 -3.10
CA GLY A 233 -10.49 18.95 -3.85
C GLY A 233 -9.52 17.75 -3.82
N LEU A 234 -9.94 16.61 -3.26
CA LEU A 234 -9.14 15.38 -3.22
C LEU A 234 -9.57 14.31 -4.23
N LEU A 235 -10.84 14.30 -4.64
CA LEU A 235 -11.35 13.37 -5.64
C LEU A 235 -11.56 14.08 -6.98
N PRO A 236 -11.15 13.49 -8.11
CA PRO A 236 -11.33 14.13 -9.40
C PRO A 236 -12.72 13.81 -9.97
N PRO A 237 -13.38 14.74 -10.70
CA PRO A 237 -14.76 14.60 -11.14
C PRO A 237 -14.92 13.53 -12.24
N GLY A 238 -16.10 12.91 -12.31
CA GLY A 238 -16.42 11.87 -13.29
C GLY A 238 -16.02 10.45 -12.87
N GLY A 239 -16.25 9.49 -13.78
CA GLY A 239 -16.07 8.06 -13.52
C GLY A 239 -14.63 7.56 -13.72
N ARG A 240 -14.13 6.69 -12.84
CA ARG A 240 -12.79 6.07 -12.98
C ARG A 240 -12.67 4.74 -12.24
N ARG A 241 -11.66 3.94 -12.60
CA ARG A 241 -11.29 2.76 -11.80
C ARG A 241 -10.55 3.20 -10.53
N ALA A 242 -10.95 2.66 -9.40
CA ALA A 242 -10.34 2.94 -8.10
C ALA A 242 -10.19 1.66 -7.27
N GLY A 243 -9.33 1.73 -6.26
CA GLY A 243 -9.20 0.70 -5.23
C GLY A 243 -9.54 1.28 -3.86
N LEU A 244 -10.11 0.47 -2.98
CA LEU A 244 -10.39 0.85 -1.59
C LEU A 244 -9.72 -0.14 -0.65
N LEU A 245 -9.08 0.36 0.40
CA LEU A 245 -8.55 -0.44 1.49
C LEU A 245 -9.27 -0.04 2.77
N ALA A 246 -9.79 -1.04 3.49
CA ALA A 246 -10.17 -0.90 4.89
C ALA A 246 -9.29 -1.85 5.71
N HIS A 247 -8.68 -1.39 6.80
CA HIS A 247 -7.83 -2.24 7.64
C HIS A 247 -7.81 -1.84 9.12
N ALA A 248 -7.39 -2.78 9.94
CA ALA A 248 -7.19 -2.66 11.38
C ALA A 248 -6.04 -3.60 11.78
N PHE A 249 -5.30 -3.24 12.82
CA PHE A 249 -4.23 -4.05 13.36
C PHE A 249 -4.05 -3.70 14.85
N GLN A 250 -3.43 -4.59 15.60
CA GLN A 250 -3.09 -4.41 17.01
C GLN A 250 -1.58 -4.10 17.18
N PRO A 251 -1.09 -3.81 18.41
CA PRO A 251 0.34 -3.65 18.65
C PRO A 251 1.16 -4.78 18.05
N GLN A 252 2.32 -4.46 17.48
CA GLN A 252 3.19 -5.42 16.78
C GLN A 252 2.55 -6.08 15.53
N CYS A 253 1.53 -5.43 14.95
CA CYS A 253 0.86 -5.84 13.72
C CYS A 253 0.24 -7.26 13.80
N ILE A 254 -0.26 -7.63 15.00
CA ILE A 254 -1.09 -8.82 15.20
C ILE A 254 -2.57 -8.47 15.01
N GLY A 255 -3.46 -9.47 14.96
CA GLY A 255 -4.90 -9.21 14.89
C GLY A 255 -5.33 -8.48 13.61
N LEU A 256 -4.55 -8.64 12.53
CA LEU A 256 -4.72 -7.91 11.28
C LEU A 256 -6.07 -8.26 10.64
N GLY A 257 -6.90 -7.25 10.40
CA GLY A 257 -8.04 -7.32 9.50
C GLY A 257 -7.80 -6.41 8.32
N MET A 258 -7.87 -6.91 7.09
CA MET A 258 -7.83 -6.07 5.89
C MET A 258 -8.90 -6.49 4.89
N ARG A 259 -9.37 -5.51 4.13
CA ARG A 259 -10.21 -5.69 2.96
C ARG A 259 -9.71 -4.78 1.85
N THR A 260 -9.21 -5.38 0.77
CA THR A 260 -8.87 -4.67 -0.47
C THR A 260 -9.99 -4.89 -1.47
N LEU A 261 -10.51 -3.78 -2.00
CA LEU A 261 -11.52 -3.73 -3.04
C LEU A 261 -10.91 -3.11 -4.29
N THR A 262 -11.40 -3.52 -5.46
CA THR A 262 -11.24 -2.75 -6.71
C THR A 262 -12.61 -2.50 -7.29
N GLY A 263 -12.83 -1.35 -7.90
CA GLY A 263 -14.16 -0.96 -8.33
C GLY A 263 -14.15 0.23 -9.27
N TRP A 264 -15.32 0.82 -9.41
CA TRP A 264 -15.56 2.06 -10.12
C TRP A 264 -15.91 3.16 -9.12
N LEU A 265 -15.29 4.32 -9.26
CA LEU A 265 -15.60 5.53 -8.52
C LEU A 265 -16.29 6.50 -9.48
N THR A 266 -17.44 7.03 -9.07
CA THR A 266 -18.13 8.12 -9.74
C THR A 266 -18.18 9.32 -8.79
N VAL A 267 -17.73 10.48 -9.28
CA VAL A 267 -17.74 11.73 -8.52
C VAL A 267 -18.54 12.77 -9.29
N THR A 268 -19.58 13.30 -8.66
CA THR A 268 -20.43 14.37 -9.17
C THR A 268 -20.51 15.49 -8.14
N ASP A 269 -21.25 16.55 -8.45
CA ASP A 269 -21.52 17.63 -7.48
C ASP A 269 -22.35 17.16 -6.27
N GLU A 270 -23.08 16.04 -6.42
CA GLU A 270 -23.90 15.44 -5.36
C GLU A 270 -23.09 14.58 -4.38
N GLY A 271 -21.89 14.12 -4.79
CA GLY A 271 -21.02 13.33 -3.93
C GLY A 271 -20.18 12.28 -4.67
N ALA A 272 -19.62 11.36 -3.90
CA ALA A 272 -18.77 10.29 -4.39
C ALA A 272 -19.37 8.90 -4.10
N LEU A 273 -19.59 8.13 -5.17
CA LEU A 273 -20.11 6.76 -5.11
C LEU A 273 -19.03 5.77 -5.57
N TYR A 274 -18.77 4.75 -4.75
CA TYR A 274 -17.84 3.68 -5.10
C TYR A 274 -18.57 2.33 -5.25
N ALA A 275 -18.59 1.82 -6.49
CA ALA A 275 -19.16 0.54 -6.87
C ALA A 275 -18.08 -0.57 -6.84
N PRO A 276 -18.07 -1.47 -5.84
CA PRO A 276 -17.05 -2.49 -5.72
C PRO A 276 -17.24 -3.58 -6.79
N HIS A 277 -16.18 -3.87 -7.55
CA HIS A 277 -16.16 -4.96 -8.53
C HIS A 277 -15.50 -6.23 -8.01
N THR A 278 -14.53 -6.11 -7.09
CA THR A 278 -13.86 -7.25 -6.47
C THR A 278 -13.64 -6.99 -4.99
N SER A 279 -13.51 -8.07 -4.22
CA SER A 279 -13.31 -7.99 -2.78
C SER A 279 -12.41 -9.11 -2.30
N LYS A 280 -11.26 -8.75 -1.72
CA LYS A 280 -10.33 -9.70 -1.11
C LYS A 280 -10.09 -9.32 0.35
N GLY A 281 -10.31 -10.27 1.25
CA GLY A 281 -10.03 -10.12 2.67
C GLY A 281 -8.80 -10.91 3.10
N LEU A 282 -8.11 -10.40 4.12
CA LEU A 282 -7.18 -11.17 4.94
C LEU A 282 -7.51 -10.89 6.40
N ALA A 283 -7.64 -11.93 7.20
CA ALA A 283 -7.79 -11.82 8.65
C ALA A 283 -6.74 -12.73 9.29
N ALA A 284 -6.05 -12.20 10.30
CA ALA A 284 -5.11 -12.94 11.11
C ALA A 284 -5.49 -12.80 12.60
N PRO A 285 -5.40 -13.89 13.38
CA PRO A 285 -5.75 -13.85 14.80
C PRO A 285 -4.75 -12.98 15.59
N PRO A 286 -5.17 -12.43 16.74
CA PRO A 286 -4.32 -11.63 17.63
C PRO A 286 -3.38 -12.50 18.48
N TYR A 287 -2.79 -13.53 17.88
CA TYR A 287 -1.93 -14.48 18.58
C TYR A 287 -0.57 -14.54 17.87
N LYS A 288 0.41 -13.82 18.41
CA LYS A 288 1.73 -13.63 17.78
C LYS A 288 2.39 -14.95 17.39
N THR A 289 2.31 -15.96 18.26
CA THR A 289 2.85 -17.30 17.98
C THR A 289 2.17 -17.96 16.78
N LEU A 290 0.84 -17.93 16.72
CA LEU A 290 0.10 -18.56 15.62
C LEU A 290 0.35 -17.83 14.31
N LEU A 291 0.33 -16.49 14.34
CA LEU A 291 0.67 -15.65 13.18
C LEU A 291 2.08 -15.95 12.67
N THR A 292 3.06 -16.06 13.56
CA THR A 292 4.45 -16.38 13.23
C THR A 292 4.56 -17.75 12.56
N VAL A 293 3.87 -18.77 13.10
CA VAL A 293 3.83 -20.11 12.50
C VAL A 293 3.19 -20.09 11.11
N SER A 294 2.02 -19.46 10.97
CA SER A 294 1.32 -19.33 9.69
C SER A 294 2.16 -18.61 8.64
N ASN A 295 2.84 -17.53 9.04
CA ASN A 295 3.74 -16.77 8.18
C ASN A 295 4.92 -17.61 7.67
N GLY A 296 5.55 -18.42 8.53
CA GLY A 296 6.61 -19.35 8.14
C GLY A 296 6.13 -20.41 7.14
N LEU A 297 4.99 -21.05 7.42
CA LEU A 297 4.42 -22.08 6.54
C LEU A 297 3.96 -21.51 5.19
N LEU A 298 3.29 -20.35 5.18
CA LEU A 298 2.85 -19.68 3.95
C LEU A 298 4.03 -19.24 3.10
N ALA A 299 5.12 -18.76 3.70
CA ALA A 299 6.35 -18.41 2.97
C ALA A 299 6.97 -19.63 2.29
N LYS A 300 7.10 -20.75 3.01
CA LYS A 300 7.58 -22.03 2.45
C LYS A 300 6.71 -22.51 1.29
N HIS A 301 5.39 -22.51 1.47
CA HIS A 301 4.46 -22.96 0.43
C HIS A 301 4.45 -22.03 -0.79
N GLY A 302 4.42 -20.71 -0.55
CA GLY A 302 4.46 -19.69 -1.59
C GLY A 302 5.72 -19.78 -2.46
N LEU A 303 6.89 -19.97 -1.84
CA LEU A 303 8.15 -20.14 -2.56
C LEU A 303 8.17 -21.42 -3.40
N ARG A 304 7.75 -22.56 -2.83
CA ARG A 304 7.66 -23.84 -3.56
C ARG A 304 6.76 -23.71 -4.78
N ARG A 305 5.59 -23.09 -4.61
CA ARG A 305 4.65 -22.83 -5.70
C ARG A 305 5.23 -21.87 -6.75
N ALA A 306 5.85 -20.77 -6.32
CA ALA A 306 6.42 -19.79 -7.23
C ALA A 306 7.56 -20.37 -8.08
N ARG A 307 8.35 -21.29 -7.51
CA ARG A 307 9.39 -22.05 -8.24
C ARG A 307 8.77 -23.06 -9.20
N ARG A 308 7.79 -23.84 -8.74
CA ARG A 308 7.14 -24.88 -9.56
C ARG A 308 6.39 -24.31 -10.76
N ASP A 309 5.67 -23.21 -10.55
CA ASP A 309 4.79 -22.63 -11.57
C ASP A 309 5.54 -21.56 -12.42
N GLY A 310 6.87 -21.46 -12.33
CA GLY A 310 7.72 -20.55 -13.12
C GLY A 310 7.61 -19.06 -12.77
N THR A 311 6.86 -18.72 -11.71
CA THR A 311 6.58 -17.33 -11.31
C THR A 311 7.85 -16.59 -10.88
N ALA A 312 8.73 -17.25 -10.13
CA ALA A 312 9.98 -16.65 -9.67
C ALA A 312 10.87 -16.25 -10.86
N GLU A 313 10.93 -17.10 -11.88
CA GLU A 313 11.71 -16.84 -13.09
C GLU A 313 11.11 -15.70 -13.91
N ARG A 314 9.79 -15.67 -14.06
CA ARG A 314 9.09 -14.56 -14.71
C ARG A 314 9.35 -13.22 -14.00
N LEU A 315 9.37 -13.20 -12.67
CA LEU A 315 9.67 -11.99 -11.90
C LEU A 315 11.11 -11.53 -12.11
N ARG A 316 12.08 -12.44 -12.16
CA ARG A 316 13.48 -12.10 -12.49
C ARG A 316 13.61 -11.55 -13.90
N GLN A 317 12.96 -12.17 -14.88
CA GLN A 317 12.94 -11.68 -16.25
C GLN A 317 12.30 -10.28 -16.36
N LEU A 318 11.26 -10.01 -15.58
CA LEU A 318 10.65 -8.68 -15.51
C LEU A 318 11.57 -7.67 -14.81
N ALA A 319 12.28 -8.07 -13.76
CA ALA A 319 13.22 -7.20 -13.03
C ALA A 319 14.52 -6.92 -13.81
N ALA A 320 14.95 -7.85 -14.66
CA ALA A 320 16.13 -7.71 -15.52
C ALA A 320 15.85 -6.92 -16.81
N ARG A 321 14.59 -6.65 -17.12
CA ARG A 321 14.23 -5.69 -18.17
C ARG A 321 14.46 -4.31 -17.59
N ASP A 322 15.30 -3.51 -18.25
CA ASP A 322 15.35 -2.09 -17.92
C ASP A 322 13.93 -1.51 -17.99
N PRO A 323 13.56 -0.59 -17.07
CA PRO A 323 12.31 0.15 -17.16
C PRO A 323 12.42 1.12 -18.34
N VAL A 324 12.30 0.59 -19.57
CA VAL A 324 12.50 1.36 -20.80
C VAL A 324 11.17 1.58 -21.49
N ASN A 325 10.90 2.86 -21.70
CA ASN A 325 9.94 3.47 -22.64
C ASN A 325 8.46 3.18 -22.42
#